data_AF-A0A947SLB2-F1
#
_entry.id   AF-A0A947SLB2-F1
#
_cell.length_a   1.000
_cell.length_b   1.000
_cell.length_c   1.000
_cell.angle_alpha   90.00
_cell.angle_beta   90.00
_cell.angle_gamma   90.00
#
_symmetry.space_group_name_H-M   'P 1'
#
loop_
_entity.id
_entity.type
_entity.pdbx_description
1 polymer ?
#
loop_
_entity_poly.entity_id
_entity_poly.type
_entity_poly.pdbx_seq_one_letter_code
_entity_poly.pdbx_strand_id
1 'polypeptide(L)'
;MKKYHIITYGCQMNESDSERLAAKLENKNYKLAEKIESADLIVINICSVRQSAIDRVYSKIKQLKSLKIKNLKFKIILTGCILEKDKKQFKEQVDQILPIISFKAETEYKNSKRAFVPIMTGCNNFCSYCAVPYTRGREKSRPANEIIKEVKKLIKNGYKEITLLGQNVNSY
;
A
#
# COMPACT_ATOMS: atom_id res chain seq x y z
N MET A 1 10.66 1.15 21.29
CA MET A 1 9.67 0.57 20.36
C MET A 1 9.69 1.39 19.08
N LYS A 2 9.80 0.72 17.92
CA LYS A 2 10.08 1.39 16.64
C LYS A 2 8.84 2.11 16.09
N LYS A 3 9.05 3.24 15.43
CA LYS A 3 8.00 4.05 14.81
C LYS A 3 8.01 3.90 13.30
N TYR A 4 6.83 3.86 12.69
CA TYR A 4 6.68 3.78 11.24
C TYR A 4 5.86 4.96 10.69
N HIS A 5 6.07 5.31 9.43
CA HIS A 5 5.23 6.25 8.71
C HIS A 5 4.96 5.72 7.30
N ILE A 6 3.70 5.79 6.83
CA ILE A 6 3.30 5.33 5.50
C ILE A 6 2.92 6.52 4.64
N ILE A 7 3.53 6.61 3.46
CA ILE A 7 3.18 7.61 2.44
C ILE A 7 2.52 6.87 1.29
N THR A 8 1.29 7.26 0.94
CA THR A 8 0.51 6.60 -0.11
C THR A 8 0.35 7.51 -1.31
N TYR A 9 0.74 7.03 -2.48
CA TYR A 9 0.52 7.69 -3.76
C TYR A 9 -0.12 6.71 -4.75
N GLY A 10 -1.38 6.90 -5.12
CA GLY A 10 -2.03 5.99 -6.05
C GLY A 10 -3.55 6.09 -6.05
N CYS A 11 -4.21 4.93 -5.96
CA CYS A 11 -5.67 4.80 -5.96
C CYS A 11 -6.20 4.22 -4.64
N GLN A 12 -7.51 3.99 -4.56
CA GLN A 12 -8.19 3.37 -3.41
C GLN A 12 -7.59 2.01 -3.03
N MET A 13 -7.08 1.25 -4.01
CA MET A 13 -6.37 -0.02 -3.72
C MET A 13 -5.09 0.22 -2.92
N ASN A 14 -4.30 1.24 -3.28
CA ASN A 14 -3.11 1.60 -2.51
C ASN A 14 -3.47 2.10 -1.10
N GLU A 15 -4.57 2.83 -0.95
CA GLU A 15 -5.06 3.25 0.36
C GLU A 15 -5.40 2.04 1.24
N SER A 16 -6.17 1.08 0.71
CA SER A 16 -6.48 -0.18 1.40
C SER A 16 -5.22 -1.01 1.73
N ASP A 17 -4.26 -1.08 0.80
CA ASP A 17 -3.00 -1.76 1.05
C ASP A 17 -2.20 -1.10 2.18
N SER A 18 -2.24 0.24 2.28
CA SER A 18 -1.58 0.99 3.35
C SER A 18 -2.22 0.74 4.72
N GLU A 19 -3.53 0.58 4.80
CA GLU A 19 -4.22 0.16 6.04
C GLU A 19 -3.77 -1.25 6.47
N ARG A 20 -3.69 -2.20 5.52
CA ARG A 20 -3.20 -3.57 5.79
C ARG A 20 -1.74 -3.59 6.21
N LEU A 21 -0.92 -2.76 5.57
CA LEU A 21 0.49 -2.58 5.92
C LEU A 21 0.64 -2.04 7.34
N ALA A 22 -0.16 -1.04 7.73
CA ALA A 22 -0.18 -0.47 9.07
C ALA A 22 -0.49 -1.54 10.12
N ALA A 23 -1.57 -2.31 9.93
CA ALA A 23 -1.97 -3.40 10.81
C ALA A 23 -0.85 -4.45 10.98
N LYS A 24 -0.18 -4.82 9.89
CA LYS A 24 0.94 -5.76 9.92
C LYS A 24 2.14 -5.22 10.71
N LEU A 25 2.43 -3.94 10.59
CA LEU A 25 3.53 -3.30 11.33
C LEU A 25 3.20 -3.20 12.82
N GLU A 26 1.94 -2.90 13.16
CA GLU A 26 1.46 -2.82 14.54
C GLU A 26 1.49 -4.20 15.23
N ASN A 27 1.10 -5.27 14.52
CA ASN A 27 1.28 -6.65 14.98
C ASN A 27 2.75 -7.06 15.20
N LYS A 28 3.70 -6.29 14.65
CA LYS A 28 5.15 -6.45 14.86
C LYS A 28 5.71 -5.46 15.89
N ASN A 29 4.86 -4.88 16.74
CA ASN A 29 5.23 -3.90 17.77
C ASN A 29 5.85 -2.60 17.22
N TYR A 30 5.48 -2.19 16.00
CA TYR A 30 5.73 -0.82 15.56
C TYR A 30 4.57 0.08 15.97
N LYS A 31 4.82 1.38 16.17
CA LYS A 31 3.76 2.39 16.33
C LYS A 31 3.80 3.43 15.23
N LEU A 32 2.65 4.01 14.91
CA LEU A 32 2.57 5.11 13.96
C LEU A 32 3.36 6.32 14.49
N ALA A 33 4.17 6.91 13.63
CA ALA A 33 4.91 8.15 13.89
C ALA A 33 3.99 9.35 13.62
N GLU A 34 3.83 10.23 14.61
CA GLU A 34 3.09 11.50 14.48
C GLU A 34 3.73 12.44 13.44
N LYS A 35 5.07 12.43 13.40
CA LYS A 35 5.88 13.21 12.46
C LYS A 35 6.83 12.29 11.72
N ILE A 36 7.07 12.56 10.45
CA ILE A 36 7.92 11.73 9.60
C ILE A 36 9.37 11.67 10.11
N GLU A 37 9.84 12.76 10.72
CA GLU A 37 11.16 12.89 11.33
C GLU A 37 11.34 11.97 12.55
N SER A 38 10.24 11.56 13.17
CA SER A 38 10.26 10.64 14.33
C SER A 38 10.14 9.16 13.94
N ALA A 39 10.03 8.84 12.66
CA ALA A 39 9.89 7.47 12.19
C ALA A 39 11.25 6.77 12.09
N ASP A 40 11.33 5.51 12.50
CA ASP A 40 12.47 4.61 12.24
C ASP A 40 12.35 3.91 10.87
N LEU A 41 11.11 3.80 10.38
CA LEU A 41 10.76 3.15 9.12
C LEU A 41 9.76 4.01 8.34
N ILE A 42 10.10 4.34 7.11
CA ILE A 42 9.21 5.02 6.16
C ILE A 42 8.87 4.04 5.05
N VAL A 43 7.57 3.79 4.85
CA VAL A 43 7.10 2.96 3.73
C VAL A 43 6.38 3.85 2.73
N ILE A 44 6.85 3.87 1.49
CA ILE A 44 6.21 4.60 0.40
C ILE A 44 5.46 3.56 -0.44
N ASN A 45 4.13 3.61 -0.41
CA ASN A 45 3.25 2.74 -1.19
C ASN A 45 2.75 3.48 -2.45
N ILE A 46 3.13 3.01 -3.63
CA ILE A 46 3.03 3.77 -4.87
C ILE A 46 2.26 3.05 -5.98
N CYS A 47 1.81 3.82 -6.96
CA CYS A 47 1.31 3.33 -8.23
C CYS A 47 2.14 3.88 -9.39
N SER A 48 3.06 3.07 -9.91
CA SER A 48 3.91 3.37 -11.07
C SER A 48 3.16 3.56 -12.38
N VAL A 49 1.87 3.26 -12.42
CA VAL A 49 1.06 3.44 -13.64
C VAL A 49 0.85 4.93 -13.94
N ARG A 50 0.88 5.79 -12.92
CA ARG A 50 0.69 7.24 -13.07
C ARG A 50 2.01 7.96 -12.89
N GLN A 51 2.47 8.66 -13.93
CA GLN A 51 3.71 9.44 -13.89
C GLN A 51 3.72 10.46 -12.73
N SER A 52 2.58 11.11 -12.46
CA SER A 52 2.44 12.04 -11.35
C SER A 52 2.68 11.41 -9.97
N ALA A 53 2.43 10.11 -9.80
CA ALA A 53 2.78 9.41 -8.56
C ALA A 53 4.29 9.18 -8.47
N ILE A 54 4.94 8.82 -9.59
CA ILE A 54 6.40 8.66 -9.68
C ILE A 54 7.10 9.98 -9.34
N ASP A 55 6.68 11.10 -9.94
CA ASP A 55 7.29 12.41 -9.72
C ASP A 55 7.19 12.83 -8.23
N ARG A 56 6.05 12.58 -7.59
CA ARG A 56 5.86 12.80 -6.15
C ARG A 56 6.82 11.96 -5.30
N VAL A 57 7.07 10.72 -5.69
CA VAL A 57 8.01 9.83 -5.01
C VAL A 57 9.43 10.37 -5.13
N TYR A 58 9.84 10.85 -6.32
CA TYR A 58 11.14 11.51 -6.50
C TYR A 58 11.32 12.70 -5.56
N SER A 59 10.39 13.63 -5.57
CA SER A 59 10.45 14.81 -4.69
C SER A 59 10.49 14.41 -3.22
N LYS A 60 9.69 13.41 -2.83
CA LYS A 60 9.63 12.92 -1.45
C LYS A 60 10.93 12.24 -1.03
N ILE A 61 11.51 11.37 -1.85
CA ILE A 61 12.79 10.72 -1.56
C ILE A 61 13.90 11.76 -1.42
N LYS A 62 13.94 12.78 -2.28
CA LYS A 62 14.91 13.88 -2.16
C LYS A 62 14.77 14.62 -0.82
N GLN A 63 13.53 14.91 -0.39
CA GLN A 63 13.24 15.49 0.92
C GLN A 63 13.68 14.56 2.07
N LEU A 64 13.46 13.25 1.95
CA LEU A 64 13.87 12.28 2.98
C LEU A 64 15.38 12.14 3.06
N LYS A 65 16.09 12.15 1.93
CA LYS A 65 17.55 12.10 1.92
C LYS A 65 18.17 13.34 2.59
N SER A 66 17.58 14.53 2.42
CA SER A 66 18.07 15.71 3.14
C SER A 66 17.85 15.62 4.65
N LEU A 67 16.80 14.92 5.10
CA LEU A 67 16.59 14.61 6.52
C LEU A 67 17.62 13.62 7.08
N LYS A 68 18.06 12.61 6.28
CA LYS A 68 19.15 11.71 6.69
C LYS A 68 20.47 12.47 6.94
N ILE A 69 20.76 13.51 6.15
CA ILE A 69 21.94 14.39 6.34
C ILE A 69 21.88 15.13 7.69
N LYS A 70 20.67 15.46 8.17
CA LYS A 70 20.44 16.04 9.51
C LYS A 70 20.51 15.01 10.65
N ASN A 71 21.21 13.89 10.42
CA ASN A 71 21.48 12.82 11.38
C ASN A 71 20.24 12.02 11.84
N LEU A 72 19.14 12.05 11.08
CA LEU A 72 17.98 11.18 11.31
C LEU A 72 18.22 9.79 10.71
N LYS A 73 18.15 8.73 11.53
CA LYS A 73 18.39 7.35 11.11
C LYS A 73 17.08 6.61 10.90
N PHE A 74 16.63 6.50 9.64
CA PHE A 74 15.46 5.70 9.26
C PHE A 74 15.70 4.92 7.98
N LYS A 75 14.93 3.84 7.80
CA LYS A 75 14.90 3.06 6.56
C LYS A 75 13.75 3.51 5.67
N ILE A 76 13.96 3.52 4.35
CA ILE A 76 12.96 3.81 3.34
C ILE A 76 12.67 2.51 2.58
N ILE A 77 11.42 2.04 2.65
CA ILE A 77 10.92 0.92 1.86
C ILE A 77 9.97 1.45 0.79
N LEU A 78 10.16 1.03 -0.46
CA LEU A 78 9.22 1.28 -1.54
C LEU A 78 8.38 0.02 -1.81
N THR A 79 7.06 0.17 -1.93
CA THR A 79 6.13 -0.92 -2.24
C THR A 79 4.96 -0.43 -3.10
N GLY A 80 4.06 -1.34 -3.49
CA GLY A 80 2.87 -1.03 -4.30
C GLY A 80 2.90 -1.63 -5.71
N CYS A 81 2.18 -1.01 -6.63
CA CYS A 81 2.20 -1.39 -8.05
C CYS A 81 3.44 -0.77 -8.71
N ILE A 82 4.59 -1.46 -8.68
CA ILE A 82 5.85 -0.93 -9.20
C ILE A 82 6.26 -1.67 -10.47
N LEU A 83 6.44 -0.94 -11.56
CA LEU A 83 6.95 -1.48 -12.83
C LEU A 83 8.44 -1.79 -12.74
N GLU A 84 8.91 -2.77 -13.51
CA GLU A 84 10.34 -3.16 -13.54
C GLU A 84 11.28 -1.99 -13.86
N LYS A 85 10.89 -1.10 -14.79
CA LYS A 85 11.67 0.10 -15.11
C LYS A 85 11.87 1.00 -13.87
N ASP A 86 10.82 1.18 -13.07
CA ASP A 86 10.85 2.07 -11.90
C ASP A 86 11.55 1.39 -10.72
N LYS A 87 11.45 0.05 -10.60
CA LYS A 87 12.25 -0.72 -9.63
C LYS A 87 13.74 -0.45 -9.84
N LYS A 88 14.22 -0.51 -11.10
CA LYS A 88 15.61 -0.19 -11.43
C LYS A 88 15.94 1.26 -11.07
N GLN A 89 15.06 2.19 -11.40
CA GLN A 89 15.25 3.63 -11.17
C GLN A 89 15.33 4.01 -9.68
N PHE A 90 14.59 3.32 -8.81
CA PHE A 90 14.55 3.60 -7.37
C PHE A 90 15.49 2.74 -6.53
N LYS A 91 16.10 1.68 -7.09
CA LYS A 91 16.89 0.68 -6.36
C LYS A 91 18.01 1.28 -5.49
N GLU A 92 18.68 2.32 -5.98
CA GLU A 92 19.79 3.00 -5.28
C GLU A 92 19.32 4.18 -4.41
N GLN A 93 18.02 4.48 -4.44
CA GLN A 93 17.47 5.64 -3.75
C GLN A 93 16.73 5.29 -2.46
N VAL A 94 16.29 4.04 -2.33
CA VAL A 94 15.60 3.51 -1.16
C VAL A 94 16.39 2.35 -0.57
N ASP A 95 16.16 2.04 0.70
CA ASP A 95 16.89 0.97 1.38
C ASP A 95 16.41 -0.41 0.91
N GLN A 96 15.11 -0.58 0.61
CA GLN A 96 14.54 -1.80 0.06
C GLN A 96 13.33 -1.54 -0.84
N ILE A 97 13.11 -2.42 -1.82
CA ILE A 97 11.87 -2.48 -2.61
C ILE A 97 11.22 -3.84 -2.34
N LEU A 98 9.97 -3.84 -1.87
CA LEU A 98 9.25 -5.05 -1.51
C LEU A 98 7.93 -5.16 -2.30
N PRO A 99 7.57 -6.36 -2.79
CA PRO A 99 6.29 -6.54 -3.46
C PRO A 99 5.14 -6.35 -2.46
N ILE A 100 4.06 -5.73 -2.91
CA ILE A 100 2.89 -5.40 -2.07
C ILE A 100 2.29 -6.64 -1.39
N ILE A 101 2.38 -7.80 -2.03
CA ILE A 101 1.92 -9.09 -1.53
C ILE A 101 2.62 -9.49 -0.23
N SER A 102 3.84 -9.01 0.01
CA SER A 102 4.60 -9.26 1.25
C SER A 102 3.90 -8.73 2.50
N PHE A 103 2.93 -7.83 2.34
CA PHE A 103 2.23 -7.17 3.44
C PHE A 103 0.79 -7.62 3.66
N LYS A 104 0.37 -8.74 3.05
CA LYS A 104 -0.92 -9.36 3.39
C LYS A 104 -0.96 -9.68 4.89
N ALA A 105 -1.94 -9.11 5.57
CA ALA A 105 -2.32 -9.33 6.97
C ALA A 105 -3.83 -9.15 7.10
N GLU A 106 -4.40 -9.65 8.20
CA GLU A 106 -5.78 -9.35 8.59
C GLU A 106 -5.94 -7.84 8.82
N THR A 107 -7.09 -7.31 8.43
CA THR A 107 -7.31 -5.87 8.30
C THR A 107 -7.71 -5.26 9.64
N GLU A 108 -6.98 -4.23 10.08
CA GLU A 108 -7.47 -3.23 11.02
C GLU A 108 -7.69 -1.92 10.26
N TYR A 109 -8.96 -1.59 10.04
CA TYR A 109 -9.37 -0.38 9.35
C TYR A 109 -9.27 0.82 10.29
N LYS A 110 -8.68 1.91 9.82
CA LYS A 110 -8.41 3.09 10.67
C LYS A 110 -9.41 4.22 10.49
N ASN A 111 -10.06 4.31 9.33
CA ASN A 111 -11.12 5.27 9.09
C ASN A 111 -12.40 4.82 9.81
N SER A 112 -13.09 5.71 10.51
CA SER A 112 -14.26 5.34 11.32
C SER A 112 -15.58 5.24 10.55
N LYS A 113 -15.64 5.67 9.28
CA LYS A 113 -16.92 5.73 8.53
C LYS A 113 -16.90 5.02 7.18
N ARG A 114 -15.74 4.93 6.52
CA ARG A 114 -15.58 4.31 5.20
C ARG A 114 -14.55 3.20 5.23
N ALA A 115 -14.83 2.07 4.56
CA ALA A 115 -13.89 0.97 4.39
C ALA A 115 -13.73 0.57 2.92
N PHE A 116 -12.47 0.37 2.52
CA PHE A 116 -12.11 -0.20 1.23
C PHE A 116 -11.82 -1.70 1.39
N VAL A 117 -12.65 -2.56 0.83
CA VAL A 117 -12.57 -4.02 0.97
C VAL A 117 -12.12 -4.65 -0.36
N PRO A 118 -10.82 -5.00 -0.53
CA PRO A 118 -10.38 -5.71 -1.71
C PRO A 118 -11.02 -7.09 -1.76
N ILE A 119 -11.76 -7.40 -2.82
CA ILE A 119 -12.40 -8.71 -3.04
C ILE A 119 -11.57 -9.60 -3.96
N MET A 120 -10.61 -9.04 -4.67
CA MET A 120 -9.70 -9.75 -5.56
C MET A 120 -8.36 -9.02 -5.70
N THR A 121 -7.38 -9.69 -6.29
CA THR A 121 -6.10 -9.08 -6.71
C THR A 121 -5.71 -9.57 -8.09
N GLY A 122 -5.02 -8.74 -8.87
CA GLY A 122 -4.54 -9.10 -10.20
C GLY A 122 -5.64 -9.06 -11.27
N CYS A 123 -5.26 -9.36 -12.52
CA CYS A 123 -6.18 -9.36 -13.66
C CYS A 123 -5.62 -10.23 -14.80
N ASN A 124 -6.50 -10.95 -15.51
CA ASN A 124 -6.14 -11.84 -16.62
C ASN A 124 -6.46 -11.27 -18.02
N ASN A 125 -6.90 -10.02 -18.14
CA ASN A 125 -7.36 -9.47 -19.43
C ASN A 125 -6.23 -9.00 -20.37
N PHE A 126 -4.98 -8.90 -19.91
CA PHE A 126 -3.78 -8.47 -20.69
C PHE A 126 -4.03 -7.34 -21.70
N CYS A 127 -4.76 -6.30 -21.29
CA CYS A 127 -5.07 -5.17 -22.16
C CYS A 127 -3.76 -4.47 -22.59
N SER A 128 -3.71 -4.01 -23.85
CA SER A 128 -2.51 -3.41 -24.46
C SER A 128 -1.89 -2.24 -23.68
N TYR A 129 -2.70 -1.53 -22.90
CA TYR A 129 -2.30 -0.37 -22.10
C TYR A 129 -2.11 -0.68 -20.61
N CYS A 130 -2.39 -1.90 -20.15
CA CYS A 130 -2.55 -2.19 -18.72
C CYS A 130 -1.31 -2.83 -18.09
N ALA A 131 -0.81 -2.18 -17.03
CA ALA A 131 0.33 -2.65 -16.24
C ALA A 131 -0.02 -3.68 -15.15
N VAL A 132 -1.32 -3.90 -14.88
CA VAL A 132 -1.78 -4.70 -13.73
C VAL A 132 -1.24 -6.14 -13.75
N PRO A 133 -1.30 -6.90 -14.86
CA PRO A 133 -0.84 -8.30 -14.86
C PRO A 133 0.64 -8.44 -14.45
N TYR A 134 1.46 -7.44 -14.75
CA TYR A 134 2.89 -7.43 -14.44
C TYR A 134 3.22 -6.93 -13.03
N THR A 135 2.30 -6.19 -12.40
CA THR A 135 2.55 -5.55 -11.08
C THR A 135 1.80 -6.25 -9.94
N ARG A 136 0.56 -6.68 -10.17
CA ARG A 136 -0.30 -7.36 -9.20
C ARG A 136 -0.43 -8.86 -9.46
N GLY A 137 0.05 -9.33 -10.62
CA GLY A 137 0.00 -10.74 -11.02
C GLY A 137 -1.35 -11.16 -11.62
N ARG A 138 -1.51 -12.48 -11.72
CA ARG A 138 -2.74 -13.14 -12.19
C ARG A 138 -3.91 -12.86 -11.26
N GLU A 139 -5.10 -12.89 -11.85
CA GLU A 139 -6.35 -12.72 -11.11
C GLU A 139 -6.53 -13.79 -10.03
N LYS A 140 -6.92 -13.34 -8.84
CA LYS A 140 -7.29 -14.20 -7.72
C LYS A 140 -8.40 -13.54 -6.92
N SER A 141 -9.60 -14.11 -6.97
CA SER A 141 -10.74 -13.75 -6.12
C SER A 141 -10.56 -14.28 -4.71
N ARG A 142 -11.00 -13.50 -3.72
CA ARG A 142 -11.12 -13.96 -2.33
C ARG A 142 -12.42 -14.75 -2.17
N PRO A 143 -12.46 -15.76 -1.28
CA PRO A 143 -13.70 -16.47 -0.97
C PRO A 143 -14.82 -15.53 -0.48
N ALA A 144 -16.03 -15.70 -1.00
CA ALA A 144 -17.17 -14.83 -0.67
C ALA A 144 -17.52 -14.85 0.82
N ASN A 145 -17.42 -16.01 1.47
CA ASN A 145 -17.65 -16.17 2.91
C ASN A 145 -16.69 -15.32 3.75
N GLU A 146 -15.41 -15.20 3.37
CA GLU A 146 -14.44 -14.34 4.05
C GLU A 146 -14.80 -12.85 3.89
N ILE A 147 -15.16 -12.43 2.67
CA ILE A 147 -15.58 -11.05 2.40
C ILE A 147 -16.83 -10.70 3.22
N ILE A 148 -17.84 -11.57 3.21
CA ILE A 148 -19.08 -11.37 3.98
C ILE A 148 -18.78 -11.26 5.48
N LYS A 149 -17.87 -12.09 6.01
CA LYS A 149 -17.45 -12.03 7.42
C LYS A 149 -16.77 -10.70 7.76
N GLU A 150 -15.86 -10.23 6.89
CA GLU A 150 -15.18 -8.94 7.04
C GLU A 150 -16.17 -7.77 6.99
N VAL A 151 -17.07 -7.76 6.00
CA VAL A 151 -18.12 -6.74 5.85
C VAL A 151 -19.07 -6.72 7.05
N LYS A 152 -19.50 -7.88 7.55
CA LYS A 152 -20.33 -7.95 8.76
C LYS A 152 -19.62 -7.37 9.99
N LYS A 153 -18.30 -7.62 10.14
CA LYS A 153 -17.49 -7.02 11.22
C LYS A 153 -17.43 -5.50 11.09
N LEU A 154 -17.22 -5.00 9.87
CA LEU A 154 -17.22 -3.56 9.58
C LEU A 154 -18.55 -2.89 9.93
N ILE A 155 -19.69 -3.49 9.54
CA ILE A 155 -21.02 -2.97 9.88
C ILE A 155 -21.20 -2.90 11.40
N LYS A 156 -20.81 -3.96 12.13
CA LYS A 156 -20.87 -3.98 13.60
C LYS A 156 -20.00 -2.91 14.25
N ASN A 157 -18.87 -2.56 13.62
CA ASN A 157 -17.97 -1.51 14.08
C ASN A 157 -18.43 -0.10 13.67
N GLY A 158 -19.62 0.06 13.09
CA GLY A 158 -20.25 1.35 12.82
C GLY A 158 -19.91 1.98 11.47
N TYR A 159 -19.23 1.26 10.57
CA TYR A 159 -18.93 1.73 9.22
C TYR A 159 -20.23 1.97 8.43
N LYS A 160 -20.27 3.07 7.68
CA LYS A 160 -21.44 3.51 6.92
C LYS A 160 -21.28 3.33 5.41
N GLU A 161 -20.05 3.32 4.93
CA GLU A 161 -19.72 3.17 3.52
C GLU A 161 -18.70 2.03 3.36
N ILE A 162 -19.04 1.06 2.52
CA ILE A 162 -18.17 -0.08 2.21
C ILE A 162 -18.04 -0.16 0.69
N THR A 163 -16.82 0.01 0.20
CA THR A 163 -16.52 -0.07 -1.23
C THR A 163 -15.73 -1.35 -1.50
N LEU A 164 -16.27 -2.23 -2.35
CA LEU A 164 -15.57 -3.42 -2.80
C LEU A 164 -14.55 -3.04 -3.88
N LEU A 165 -13.30 -3.43 -3.69
CA LEU A 165 -12.20 -3.10 -4.59
C LEU A 165 -11.71 -4.33 -5.36
N GLY A 166 -11.44 -4.14 -6.63
CA GLY A 166 -10.80 -5.12 -7.50
C GLY A 166 -10.16 -4.42 -8.69
N GLN A 167 -9.19 -5.07 -9.35
CA GLN A 167 -8.65 -4.55 -10.61
C GLN A 167 -9.64 -4.74 -11.76
N ASN A 168 -10.46 -5.80 -11.72
CA ASN A 168 -11.62 -5.98 -12.57
C ASN A 168 -12.75 -6.64 -11.77
N VAL A 169 -13.57 -5.83 -11.10
CA VAL A 169 -14.64 -6.35 -10.22
C VAL A 169 -15.68 -7.20 -10.96
N ASN A 170 -15.81 -7.05 -12.29
CA ASN A 170 -16.71 -7.84 -13.11
C ASN A 170 -16.26 -9.30 -13.27
N SER A 171 -14.99 -9.60 -12.98
CA SER A 171 -14.43 -10.96 -13.00
C SER A 171 -14.56 -11.70 -11.66
N TYR A 172 -15.24 -11.12 -10.66
CA TYR A 172 -15.31 -11.74 -9.32
C TYR A 172 -16.10 -13.04 -9.32
#